data_AF-A0A3A8ZFZ1-F1
#
_entry.id   AF-A0A3A8ZFZ1-F1
#
_cell.length_a   1.000
_cell.length_b   1.000
_cell.length_c   1.000
_cell.angle_alpha   90.00
_cell.angle_beta   90.00
_cell.angle_gamma   90.00
#
_symmetry.space_group_name_H-M   'P 1'
#
loop_
_entity.id
_entity.type
_entity.pdbx_description
1 polymer ?
#
loop_
_entity_poly.entity_id
_entity_poly.type
_entity_poly.pdbx_seq_one_letter_code
_entity_poly.pdbx_strand_id
1 'polypeptide(L)'
;MLSGNNNEMLINSGVREEAVPFYQRWQELMNRKTLDIYQYKIMTSLTAMKEMAEVIKKTQSGLFTTDANIKACREELLFISNQDKVLMKYNKAILNRLQNALSGESEKDAVHYRNRILHRLNYVIKRIDEDYLRNALNELKQAIIDRNMEDMELYINIVASQSIYNGWSAQALNELLRYFTMDEMKIKEFDEQWDIFCRQLLNNRKSTFDVLIYVPFKPQQRETQDRLPEILQRSGLDMPYLFVKSWLPKTKINRTGTRSADNSANHVFFISFYLVQFCTSEKVYKGIMG
;
A
#
# COMPACT_ATOMS: atom_id res chain seq x y z
N MET A 1 -24.73 -1.06 14.48
CA MET A 1 -24.15 -0.63 15.77
C MET A 1 -24.17 -1.82 16.71
N LEU A 2 -23.08 -2.09 17.43
CA LEU A 2 -23.04 -3.13 18.47
C LEU A 2 -23.58 -2.55 19.79
N SER A 3 -24.19 -3.40 20.63
CA SER A 3 -24.90 -2.97 21.83
C SER A 3 -23.98 -2.86 23.05
N GLY A 4 -23.89 -1.66 23.63
CA GLY A 4 -23.04 -1.29 24.75
C GLY A 4 -22.27 -0.01 24.44
N ASN A 5 -22.06 0.86 25.44
CA ASN A 5 -21.29 2.08 25.24
C ASN A 5 -19.79 1.75 25.12
N ASN A 6 -19.36 1.41 23.90
CA ASN A 6 -17.95 1.19 23.57
C ASN A 6 -17.06 2.37 24.03
N ASN A 7 -17.60 3.59 24.03
CA ASN A 7 -16.92 4.80 24.50
C ASN A 7 -16.51 4.67 25.98
N GLU A 8 -17.39 4.19 26.86
CA GLU A 8 -17.09 3.99 28.28
C GLU A 8 -16.02 2.90 28.46
N MET A 9 -16.08 1.81 27.69
CA MET A 9 -15.04 0.77 27.72
C MET A 9 -13.68 1.30 27.25
N LEU A 10 -13.65 2.17 26.23
CA LEU A 10 -12.41 2.78 25.74
C LEU A 10 -11.83 3.79 26.73
N ILE A 11 -12.67 4.66 27.32
CA ILE A 11 -12.27 5.61 28.37
C ILE A 11 -11.75 4.87 29.60
N ASN A 12 -12.43 3.81 30.05
CA ASN A 12 -11.96 2.94 31.14
C ASN A 12 -10.67 2.18 30.78
N SER A 13 -10.38 1.98 29.49
CA SER A 13 -9.10 1.46 29.00
C SER A 13 -8.03 2.54 28.75
N GLY A 14 -8.29 3.79 29.14
CA GLY A 14 -7.34 4.91 29.11
C GLY A 14 -7.26 5.70 27.80
N VAL A 15 -8.16 5.45 26.85
CA VAL A 15 -8.29 6.28 25.64
C VAL A 15 -8.91 7.62 26.04
N ARG A 16 -8.23 8.73 25.72
CA ARG A 16 -8.75 10.09 25.96
C ARG A 16 -10.03 10.31 25.15
N GLU A 17 -10.99 11.05 25.72
CA GLU A 17 -12.37 11.16 25.20
C GLU A 17 -12.41 11.67 23.75
N GLU A 18 -11.60 12.68 23.44
CA GLU A 18 -11.41 13.27 22.12
C GLU A 18 -10.85 12.25 21.09
N ALA A 19 -10.06 11.28 21.54
CA ALA A 19 -9.45 10.26 20.70
C ALA A 19 -10.34 9.02 20.48
N VAL A 20 -11.46 8.87 21.22
CA VAL A 20 -12.39 7.73 21.10
C VAL A 20 -12.95 7.57 19.67
N PRO A 21 -13.42 8.61 18.96
CA PRO A 21 -13.96 8.44 17.61
C PRO A 21 -12.87 8.02 16.61
N PHE A 22 -11.67 8.58 16.72
CA PHE A 22 -10.51 8.17 15.93
C PHE A 22 -10.16 6.69 16.18
N TYR A 23 -10.09 6.28 17.45
CA TYR A 23 -9.78 4.90 17.84
C TYR A 23 -10.78 3.92 17.23
N GLN A 24 -12.09 4.22 17.34
CA GLN A 24 -13.16 3.38 16.80
C GLN A 24 -13.08 3.29 15.28
N ARG A 25 -13.01 4.43 14.58
CA ARG A 25 -13.01 4.45 13.11
C ARG A 25 -11.74 3.83 12.52
N TRP A 26 -10.58 4.03 13.14
CA TRP A 26 -9.33 3.37 12.76
C TRP A 26 -9.43 1.84 12.97
N GLN A 27 -10.01 1.40 14.09
CA GLN A 27 -10.23 -0.03 14.35
C GLN A 27 -11.19 -0.66 13.32
N GLU A 28 -12.27 0.02 12.93
CA GLU A 28 -13.20 -0.41 11.88
C GLU A 28 -12.53 -0.51 10.50
N LEU A 29 -11.79 0.53 10.10
CA LEU A 29 -11.09 0.62 8.82
C LEU A 29 -9.96 -0.42 8.70
N MET A 30 -9.36 -0.85 9.82
CA MET A 30 -8.31 -1.89 9.84
C MET A 30 -8.80 -3.32 10.07
N ASN A 31 -10.11 -3.55 10.21
CA ASN A 31 -10.65 -4.86 10.57
C ASN A 31 -10.74 -5.81 9.36
N ARG A 32 -10.17 -7.02 9.47
CA ARG A 32 -10.26 -8.09 8.44
C ARG A 32 -11.67 -8.65 8.16
N LYS A 33 -12.72 -8.05 8.71
CA LYS A 33 -14.13 -8.45 8.51
C LYS A 33 -15.07 -7.31 8.08
N THR A 34 -14.60 -6.07 7.93
CA THR A 34 -15.41 -4.96 7.42
C THR A 34 -15.41 -4.92 5.89
N LEU A 35 -16.48 -4.40 5.28
CA LEU A 35 -16.55 -4.19 3.83
C LEU A 35 -15.54 -3.14 3.36
N ASP A 36 -15.12 -2.26 4.26
CA ASP A 36 -14.15 -1.17 4.05
C ASP A 36 -12.73 -1.67 3.71
N ILE A 37 -12.43 -2.97 3.81
CA ILE A 37 -11.22 -3.57 3.22
C ILE A 37 -11.13 -3.27 1.71
N TYR A 38 -12.28 -3.19 1.02
CA TYR A 38 -12.33 -2.81 -0.39
C TYR A 38 -12.24 -1.28 -0.60
N GLN A 39 -12.30 -0.47 0.47
CA GLN A 39 -12.05 0.98 0.43
C GLN A 39 -10.56 1.36 0.55
N TYR A 40 -9.63 0.41 0.75
CA TYR A 40 -8.19 0.69 0.55
C TYR A 40 -7.83 1.09 -0.90
N LYS A 41 -8.82 1.12 -1.80
CA LYS A 41 -8.77 1.77 -3.11
C LYS A 41 -8.90 3.31 -3.06
N ILE A 42 -9.00 3.92 -1.88
CA ILE A 42 -8.86 5.38 -1.69
C ILE A 42 -7.39 5.77 -1.95
N MET A 43 -7.08 6.00 -3.22
CA MET A 43 -5.76 6.43 -3.65
C MET A 43 -5.53 7.89 -3.22
N THR A 44 -4.42 8.16 -2.52
CA THR A 44 -4.01 9.54 -2.17
C THR A 44 -3.40 10.24 -3.39
N SER A 45 -3.39 11.58 -3.43
CA SER A 45 -2.78 12.30 -4.56
C SER A 45 -1.32 11.93 -4.79
N LEU A 46 -0.54 11.69 -3.73
CA LEU A 46 0.85 11.26 -3.82
C LEU A 46 0.96 9.88 -4.48
N THR A 47 0.10 8.93 -4.10
CA THR A 47 0.08 7.60 -4.70
C THR A 47 -0.40 7.62 -6.15
N ALA A 48 -1.41 8.43 -6.48
CA ALA A 48 -1.88 8.66 -7.85
C ALA A 48 -0.80 9.29 -8.75
N MET A 49 -0.01 10.24 -8.23
CA MET A 49 1.14 10.79 -8.96
C MET A 49 2.20 9.73 -9.23
N LYS A 50 2.51 8.87 -8.25
CA LYS A 50 3.49 7.78 -8.40
C LYS A 50 3.01 6.75 -9.42
N GLU A 51 1.75 6.31 -9.35
CA GLU A 51 1.18 5.37 -10.31
C GLU A 51 1.16 5.98 -11.73
N MET A 52 0.68 7.21 -11.91
CA MET A 52 0.68 7.86 -13.22
C MET A 52 2.12 7.99 -13.79
N ALA A 53 3.11 8.30 -12.95
CA ALA A 53 4.51 8.36 -13.37
C ALA A 53 5.07 6.97 -13.76
N GLU A 54 4.61 5.90 -13.11
CA GLU A 54 4.97 4.52 -13.45
C GLU A 54 4.27 4.03 -14.73
N VAL A 55 2.99 4.36 -14.91
CA VAL A 55 2.23 4.06 -16.14
C VAL A 55 2.87 4.75 -17.35
N ILE A 56 3.27 6.02 -17.24
CA ILE A 56 4.00 6.71 -18.32
C ILE A 56 5.32 5.99 -18.64
N LYS A 57 6.11 5.56 -17.64
CA LYS A 57 7.34 4.79 -17.86
C LYS A 57 7.06 3.45 -18.56
N LYS A 58 5.99 2.75 -18.18
CA LYS A 58 5.56 1.47 -18.79
C LYS A 58 5.07 1.64 -20.23
N THR A 59 4.41 2.76 -20.57
CA THR A 59 4.12 3.10 -21.97
C THR A 59 5.39 3.46 -22.74
N GLN A 60 6.35 4.15 -22.11
CA GLN A 60 7.63 4.51 -22.74
C GLN A 60 8.56 3.31 -22.97
N SER A 61 8.51 2.26 -22.13
CA SER A 61 9.21 0.99 -22.34
C SER A 61 8.50 0.02 -23.30
N GLY A 62 7.35 0.44 -23.86
CA GLY A 62 6.53 -0.39 -24.76
C GLY A 62 5.81 -1.56 -24.09
N LEU A 63 5.70 -1.56 -22.76
CA LEU A 63 4.88 -2.55 -22.02
C LEU A 63 3.38 -2.24 -22.19
N PHE A 64 3.01 -0.97 -22.26
CA PHE A 64 1.68 -0.52 -22.69
C PHE A 64 1.74 0.05 -24.11
N THR A 65 0.88 -0.45 -25.00
CA THR A 65 0.84 -0.09 -26.42
C THR A 65 -0.07 1.10 -26.74
N THR A 66 -0.82 1.62 -25.76
CA THR A 66 -1.76 2.75 -25.93
C THR A 66 -1.69 3.73 -24.75
N ASP A 67 -2.15 4.96 -24.98
CA ASP A 67 -2.25 6.00 -23.94
C ASP A 67 -3.54 5.91 -23.10
N ALA A 68 -4.38 4.89 -23.30
CA ALA A 68 -5.65 4.73 -22.56
C ALA A 68 -5.43 4.71 -21.04
N ASN A 69 -4.40 3.98 -20.57
CA ASN A 69 -4.02 3.94 -19.15
C ASN A 69 -3.56 5.32 -18.65
N ILE A 70 -2.79 6.07 -19.45
CA ILE A 70 -2.34 7.43 -19.08
C ILE A 70 -3.52 8.39 -18.96
N LYS A 71 -4.52 8.27 -19.85
CA LYS A 71 -5.75 9.07 -19.79
C LYS A 71 -6.57 8.75 -18.54
N ALA A 72 -6.77 7.47 -18.22
CA ALA A 72 -7.48 7.05 -17.01
C ALA A 72 -6.79 7.56 -15.73
N CYS A 73 -5.50 7.28 -15.53
CA CYS A 73 -4.75 7.72 -14.36
C CYS A 73 -4.70 9.26 -14.24
N ARG A 74 -4.75 10.00 -15.35
CA ARG A 74 -4.83 11.47 -15.35
C ARG A 74 -6.18 11.97 -14.83
N GLU A 75 -7.27 11.40 -15.31
CA GLU A 75 -8.63 11.81 -14.94
C GLU A 75 -8.89 11.51 -13.46
N GLU A 76 -8.40 10.36 -12.97
CA GLU A 76 -8.41 9.97 -11.56
C GLU A 76 -7.51 10.88 -10.69
N LEU A 77 -6.27 11.16 -11.12
CA LEU A 77 -5.38 12.09 -10.41
C LEU A 77 -5.95 13.53 -10.37
N LEU A 78 -6.61 14.00 -11.43
CA LEU A 78 -7.29 15.30 -11.42
C LEU A 78 -8.45 15.30 -10.42
N PHE A 79 -9.27 14.25 -10.37
CA PHE A 79 -10.36 14.12 -9.40
C PHE A 79 -9.86 14.13 -7.94
N ILE A 80 -8.90 13.26 -7.62
CA ILE A 80 -8.35 13.13 -6.26
C ILE A 80 -7.65 14.43 -5.82
N SER A 81 -6.79 14.99 -6.68
CA SER A 81 -5.99 16.17 -6.33
C SER A 81 -6.81 17.46 -6.15
N ASN A 82 -8.04 17.51 -6.69
CA ASN A 82 -8.98 18.60 -6.42
C ASN A 82 -9.60 18.55 -5.01
N GLN A 83 -9.53 17.42 -4.31
CA GLN A 83 -10.14 17.20 -2.99
C GLN A 83 -9.10 17.10 -1.86
N ASP A 84 -7.81 17.11 -2.19
CA ASP A 84 -6.72 16.91 -1.24
C ASP A 84 -6.46 18.15 -0.37
N LYS A 85 -7.15 18.21 0.79
CA LYS A 85 -6.98 19.29 1.78
C LYS A 85 -5.52 19.44 2.24
N VAL A 86 -4.71 18.37 2.27
CA VAL A 86 -3.28 18.42 2.65
C VAL A 86 -2.45 19.18 1.60
N LEU A 87 -2.56 18.82 0.31
CA LEU A 87 -1.88 19.54 -0.76
C LEU A 87 -2.42 20.97 -0.92
N MET A 88 -3.71 21.20 -0.71
CA MET A 88 -4.30 22.55 -0.71
C MET A 88 -3.76 23.43 0.42
N LYS A 89 -3.47 22.88 1.61
CA LYS A 89 -2.93 23.63 2.76
C LYS A 89 -1.42 23.87 2.61
N TYR A 90 -0.64 22.82 2.37
CA TYR A 90 0.83 22.89 2.42
C TYR A 90 1.51 23.15 1.06
N ASN A 91 0.87 22.79 -0.06
CA ASN A 91 1.53 22.73 -1.37
C ASN A 91 0.73 23.36 -2.54
N LYS A 92 -0.25 24.23 -2.25
CA LYS A 92 -1.18 24.83 -3.23
C LYS A 92 -0.52 25.34 -4.52
N ALA A 93 0.59 26.09 -4.40
CA ALA A 93 1.30 26.65 -5.54
C ALA A 93 2.00 25.60 -6.42
N ILE A 94 2.14 24.36 -5.95
CA ILE A 94 2.67 23.20 -6.69
C ILE A 94 1.49 22.42 -7.30
N LEU A 95 0.44 22.17 -6.49
CA LEU A 95 -0.82 21.53 -6.90
C LEU A 95 -1.41 22.18 -8.16
N ASN A 96 -1.62 23.49 -8.13
CA ASN A 96 -2.16 24.24 -9.27
C ASN A 96 -1.27 24.11 -10.54
N ARG A 97 0.06 24.01 -10.41
CA ARG A 97 0.99 23.84 -11.54
C ARG A 97 0.98 22.43 -12.12
N LEU A 98 0.63 21.43 -11.31
CA LEU A 98 0.42 20.06 -11.75
C LEU A 98 -0.90 19.96 -12.49
N GLN A 99 -2.00 20.42 -11.89
CA GLN A 99 -3.34 20.41 -12.50
C GLN A 99 -3.35 21.11 -13.86
N ASN A 100 -2.81 22.34 -13.95
CA ASN A 100 -2.68 23.08 -15.21
C ASN A 100 -1.80 22.37 -16.26
N ALA A 101 -0.91 21.46 -15.86
CA ALA A 101 -0.11 20.66 -16.80
C ALA A 101 -0.84 19.41 -17.28
N LEU A 102 -1.62 18.78 -16.40
CA LEU A 102 -2.43 17.59 -16.70
C LEU A 102 -3.55 17.94 -17.70
N SER A 103 -4.30 19.02 -17.45
CA SER A 103 -5.45 19.44 -18.26
C SER A 103 -5.15 19.83 -19.72
N GLY A 104 -3.87 19.99 -20.09
CA GLY A 104 -3.45 20.38 -21.44
C GLY A 104 -2.93 19.23 -22.29
N GLU A 105 -3.84 18.47 -22.93
CA GLU A 105 -3.52 17.46 -23.95
C GLU A 105 -2.88 18.07 -25.20
N SER A 106 -2.11 17.25 -25.94
CA SER A 106 -1.58 17.57 -27.26
C SER A 106 -1.35 16.30 -28.06
N GLU A 107 -2.40 15.82 -28.73
CA GLU A 107 -2.39 14.58 -29.53
C GLU A 107 -1.26 14.57 -30.59
N LYS A 108 -0.95 15.76 -31.15
CA LYS A 108 0.06 15.95 -32.20
C LYS A 108 1.50 15.64 -31.76
N ASP A 109 1.76 15.51 -30.45
CA ASP A 109 3.10 15.20 -29.93
C ASP A 109 3.04 14.44 -28.58
N ALA A 110 2.49 13.23 -28.63
CA ALA A 110 2.31 12.38 -27.46
C ALA A 110 3.64 12.05 -26.73
N VAL A 111 4.76 11.93 -27.45
CA VAL A 111 6.07 11.62 -26.84
C VAL A 111 6.59 12.80 -26.01
N HIS A 112 6.54 14.01 -26.55
CA HIS A 112 6.94 15.20 -25.79
C HIS A 112 5.95 15.50 -24.66
N TYR A 113 4.64 15.22 -24.83
CA TYR A 113 3.66 15.27 -23.75
C TYR A 113 4.03 14.32 -22.60
N ARG A 114 4.24 13.02 -22.87
CA ARG A 114 4.63 12.02 -21.86
C ARG A 114 5.88 12.45 -21.08
N ASN A 115 6.93 12.88 -21.78
CA ASN A 115 8.17 13.37 -21.16
C ASN A 115 7.94 14.60 -20.26
N ARG A 116 7.17 15.59 -20.76
CA ARG A 116 6.84 16.82 -20.03
C ARG A 116 6.05 16.55 -18.75
N ILE A 117 5.09 15.62 -18.80
CA ILE A 117 4.29 15.24 -17.63
C ILE A 117 5.12 14.41 -16.65
N LEU A 118 5.89 13.42 -17.11
CA LEU A 118 6.74 12.60 -16.26
C LEU A 118 7.77 13.42 -15.48
N HIS A 119 8.44 14.38 -16.13
CA HIS A 119 9.36 15.31 -15.45
C HIS A 119 8.65 16.13 -14.36
N ARG A 120 7.43 16.61 -14.63
CA ARG A 120 6.64 17.35 -13.64
C ARG A 120 6.20 16.47 -12.47
N LEU A 121 5.69 15.28 -12.73
CA LEU A 121 5.32 14.31 -11.69
C LEU A 121 6.52 13.99 -10.79
N ASN A 122 7.67 13.62 -11.37
CA ASN A 122 8.88 13.32 -10.60
C ASN A 122 9.34 14.51 -9.73
N TYR A 123 9.25 15.75 -10.24
CA TYR A 123 9.55 16.96 -9.46
C TYR A 123 8.57 17.17 -8.29
N VAL A 124 7.26 17.00 -8.53
CA VAL A 124 6.23 17.18 -7.49
C VAL A 124 6.36 16.09 -6.43
N ILE A 125 6.43 14.82 -6.83
CA ILE A 125 6.62 13.67 -5.93
C ILE A 125 7.83 13.90 -5.02
N LYS A 126 9.01 14.17 -5.59
CA LYS A 126 10.24 14.42 -4.81
C LYS A 126 10.08 15.55 -3.77
N ARG A 127 9.21 16.53 -4.02
CA ARG A 127 8.99 17.68 -3.14
C ARG A 127 7.89 17.46 -2.09
N ILE A 128 7.09 16.39 -2.18
CA ILE A 128 6.01 16.11 -1.21
C ILE A 128 6.19 14.78 -0.47
N ASP A 129 6.93 13.81 -1.01
CA ASP A 129 7.01 12.43 -0.50
C ASP A 129 7.56 12.34 0.95
N GLU A 130 8.48 13.22 1.31
CA GLU A 130 9.13 13.25 2.63
C GLU A 130 8.20 13.78 3.75
N ASP A 131 7.25 14.65 3.41
CA ASP A 131 6.41 15.37 4.38
C ASP A 131 4.91 15.08 4.27
N TYR A 132 4.39 14.53 3.17
CA TYR A 132 2.93 14.37 2.95
C TYR A 132 2.23 13.57 4.06
N LEU A 133 2.80 12.42 4.47
CA LEU A 133 2.25 11.62 5.57
C LEU A 133 2.38 12.33 6.92
N ARG A 134 3.47 13.09 7.15
CA ARG A 134 3.67 13.89 8.38
C ARG A 134 2.61 15.00 8.47
N ASN A 135 2.35 15.68 7.35
CA ASN A 135 1.34 16.73 7.26
C ASN A 135 -0.07 16.17 7.45
N ALA A 136 -0.41 15.03 6.83
CA ALA A 136 -1.69 14.34 7.06
C ALA A 136 -1.87 13.92 8.53
N LEU A 137 -0.81 13.44 9.20
CA LEU A 137 -0.83 13.12 10.63
C LEU A 137 -0.98 14.35 11.53
N ASN A 138 -0.38 15.49 11.16
CA ASN A 138 -0.54 16.76 11.88
C ASN A 138 -1.99 17.26 11.79
N GLU A 139 -2.58 17.23 10.59
CA GLU A 139 -3.97 17.65 10.39
C GLU A 139 -4.97 16.71 11.07
N LEU A 140 -4.71 15.39 11.06
CA LEU A 140 -5.50 14.42 11.82
C LEU A 140 -5.45 14.70 13.32
N LYS A 141 -4.27 15.05 13.87
CA LYS A 141 -4.13 15.43 15.29
C LYS A 141 -5.04 16.61 15.66
N GLN A 142 -5.07 17.66 14.82
CA GLN A 142 -5.92 18.82 15.06
C GLN A 142 -7.40 18.46 14.91
N ALA A 143 -7.79 17.70 13.90
CA ALA A 143 -9.18 17.25 13.73
C ALA A 143 -9.68 16.40 14.92
N ILE A 144 -8.80 15.66 15.60
CA ILE A 144 -9.09 14.96 16.86
C ILE A 144 -9.31 15.94 18.02
N ILE A 145 -8.38 16.88 18.22
CA ILE A 145 -8.45 17.89 19.30
C ILE A 145 -9.69 18.80 19.13
N ASP A 146 -9.95 19.28 17.91
CA ASP A 146 -11.09 20.10 17.54
C ASP A 146 -12.42 19.31 17.51
N ARG A 147 -12.37 17.98 17.67
CA ARG A 147 -13.49 17.03 17.53
C ARG A 147 -14.24 17.15 16.19
N ASN A 148 -13.54 17.55 15.14
CA ASN A 148 -14.06 17.77 13.80
C ASN A 148 -14.17 16.44 13.04
N MET A 149 -15.36 15.83 13.10
CA MET A 149 -15.63 14.51 12.53
C MET A 149 -15.44 14.41 11.01
N GLU A 150 -15.67 15.49 10.24
CA GLU A 150 -15.50 15.48 8.77
C GLU A 150 -14.01 15.41 8.40
N ASP A 151 -13.20 16.29 8.97
CA ASP A 151 -11.76 16.30 8.72
C ASP A 151 -11.07 15.09 9.37
N MET A 152 -11.58 14.58 10.50
CA MET A 152 -11.07 13.35 11.11
C MET A 152 -11.28 12.15 10.18
N GLU A 153 -12.47 11.95 9.61
CA GLU A 153 -12.73 10.87 8.64
C GLU A 153 -11.83 11.03 7.40
N LEU A 154 -11.71 12.24 6.85
CA LEU A 154 -10.85 12.51 5.70
C LEU A 154 -9.38 12.16 5.97
N TYR A 155 -8.81 12.67 7.07
CA TYR A 155 -7.40 12.46 7.36
C TYR A 155 -7.11 11.04 7.87
N ILE A 156 -8.05 10.35 8.52
CA ILE A 156 -7.95 8.89 8.76
C ILE A 156 -7.75 8.15 7.44
N ASN A 157 -8.60 8.39 6.45
CA ASN A 157 -8.53 7.70 5.16
C ASN A 157 -7.23 8.02 4.39
N ILE A 158 -6.75 9.27 4.43
CA ILE A 158 -5.47 9.67 3.82
C ILE A 158 -4.29 8.98 4.53
N VAL A 159 -4.22 9.05 5.87
CA VAL A 159 -3.13 8.47 6.67
C VAL A 159 -3.11 6.94 6.53
N ALA A 160 -4.27 6.28 6.60
CA ALA A 160 -4.41 4.84 6.41
C ALA A 160 -3.91 4.40 5.03
N SER A 161 -4.43 5.00 3.97
CA SER A 161 -4.13 4.61 2.59
C SER A 161 -2.67 4.92 2.22
N GLN A 162 -2.12 6.05 2.69
CA GLN A 162 -0.70 6.36 2.50
C GLN A 162 0.21 5.40 3.29
N SER A 163 -0.21 4.95 4.47
CA SER A 163 0.56 3.97 5.26
C SER A 163 0.53 2.59 4.63
N ILE A 164 -0.60 2.15 4.09
CA ILE A 164 -0.73 0.90 3.32
C ILE A 164 0.13 0.95 2.05
N TYR A 165 0.12 2.07 1.30
CA TYR A 165 1.04 2.26 0.17
C TYR A 165 2.51 2.24 0.59
N ASN A 166 2.83 2.80 1.76
CA ASN A 166 4.15 2.71 2.38
C ASN A 166 4.44 1.30 2.95
N GLY A 167 3.62 0.29 2.64
CA GLY A 167 3.85 -1.13 2.92
C GLY A 167 3.40 -1.61 4.30
N TRP A 168 2.65 -0.81 5.06
CA TRP A 168 2.05 -1.27 6.32
C TRP A 168 0.88 -2.23 6.06
N SER A 169 0.81 -3.33 6.81
CA SER A 169 -0.39 -4.18 6.81
C SER A 169 -1.48 -3.59 7.73
N ALA A 170 -2.75 -3.77 7.37
CA ALA A 170 -3.88 -3.34 8.20
C ALA A 170 -3.83 -3.90 9.63
N GLN A 171 -3.33 -5.13 9.81
CA GLN A 171 -3.08 -5.69 11.15
C GLN A 171 -2.05 -4.85 11.92
N ALA A 172 -0.90 -4.55 11.32
CA ALA A 172 0.14 -3.76 11.98
C ALA A 172 -0.36 -2.33 12.32
N LEU A 173 -1.19 -1.73 11.45
CA LEU A 173 -1.84 -0.44 11.70
C LEU A 173 -2.84 -0.50 12.85
N ASN A 174 -3.67 -1.56 12.94
CA ASN A 174 -4.57 -1.77 14.07
C ASN A 174 -3.78 -1.95 15.39
N GLU A 175 -2.68 -2.70 15.34
CA GLU A 175 -1.83 -2.94 16.51
C GLU A 175 -1.15 -1.68 17.06
N LEU A 176 -1.08 -0.58 16.30
CA LEU A 176 -0.60 0.72 16.80
C LEU A 176 -1.56 1.36 17.82
N LEU A 177 -2.85 0.98 17.84
CA LEU A 177 -3.82 1.49 18.81
C LEU A 177 -3.47 1.13 20.27
N ARG A 178 -2.54 0.19 20.48
CA ARG A 178 -1.92 -0.08 21.79
C ARG A 178 -1.33 1.17 22.46
N TYR A 179 -0.86 2.15 21.68
CA TYR A 179 -0.25 3.37 22.22
C TYR A 179 -1.25 4.32 22.90
N PHE A 180 -2.56 4.06 22.79
CA PHE A 180 -3.64 4.76 23.50
C PHE A 180 -4.28 3.90 24.61
N THR A 181 -3.82 2.67 24.84
CA THR A 181 -4.47 1.68 25.74
C THR A 181 -3.53 0.87 26.65
N MET A 182 -2.24 0.78 26.35
CA MET A 182 -1.24 0.16 27.25
C MET A 182 -1.15 0.93 28.57
N ASP A 183 -1.06 0.23 29.71
CA ASP A 183 -1.06 0.85 31.05
C ASP A 183 0.01 1.94 31.24
N GLU A 184 1.23 1.70 30.72
CA GLU A 184 2.33 2.69 30.71
C GLU A 184 2.01 3.98 29.94
N MET A 185 1.07 3.92 28.99
CA MET A 185 0.65 5.07 28.18
C MET A 185 -0.56 5.80 28.77
N LYS A 186 -1.36 5.17 29.63
CA LYS A 186 -2.56 5.79 30.24
C LYS A 186 -2.23 7.01 31.11
N ILE A 187 -1.02 7.02 31.69
CA ILE A 187 -0.49 8.09 32.55
C ILE A 187 -0.04 9.31 31.71
N LYS A 188 0.17 9.13 30.40
CA LYS A 188 0.67 10.19 29.50
C LYS A 188 -0.46 11.04 28.93
N GLU A 189 -0.12 12.27 28.57
CA GLU A 189 -1.00 13.14 27.79
C GLU A 189 -1.14 12.68 26.34
N PHE A 190 -2.26 13.04 25.71
CA PHE A 190 -2.59 12.68 24.33
C PHE A 190 -1.45 13.01 23.36
N ASP A 191 -0.79 14.14 23.55
CA ASP A 191 0.36 14.59 22.76
C ASP A 191 1.52 13.59 22.75
N GLU A 192 1.87 12.99 23.89
CA GLU A 192 2.91 11.96 23.95
C GLU A 192 2.48 10.64 23.32
N GLN A 193 1.22 10.22 23.53
CA GLN A 193 0.65 9.02 22.92
C GLN A 193 0.66 9.14 21.39
N TRP A 194 0.22 10.30 20.89
CA TRP A 194 0.16 10.64 19.48
C TRP A 194 1.56 10.74 18.85
N ASP A 195 2.50 11.40 19.50
CA ASP A 195 3.89 11.51 19.01
C ASP A 195 4.58 10.14 18.92
N ILE A 196 4.27 9.20 19.81
CA ILE A 196 4.76 7.81 19.73
C ILE A 196 4.10 7.07 18.56
N PHE A 197 2.78 7.20 18.38
CA PHE A 197 2.04 6.64 17.24
C PHE A 197 2.60 7.14 15.90
N CYS A 198 2.73 8.46 15.72
CA CYS A 198 3.32 9.08 14.54
C CYS A 198 4.77 8.65 14.32
N ARG A 199 5.58 8.58 15.38
CA ARG A 199 6.98 8.15 15.29
C ARG A 199 7.10 6.72 14.78
N GLN A 200 6.18 5.81 15.10
CA GLN A 200 6.18 4.47 14.51
C GLN A 200 5.80 4.50 13.02
N LEU A 201 4.70 5.16 12.64
CA LEU A 201 4.28 5.27 11.22
C LEU A 201 5.34 5.89 10.32
N LEU A 202 6.04 6.92 10.82
CA LEU A 202 7.09 7.65 10.09
C LEU A 202 8.47 6.97 10.16
N ASN A 203 8.67 5.97 11.01
CA ASN A 203 9.94 5.24 11.15
C ASN A 203 10.12 4.26 9.98
N ASN A 204 10.47 4.80 8.82
CA ASN A 204 10.54 4.12 7.52
C ASN A 204 11.75 3.18 7.38
N ARG A 205 11.99 2.33 8.40
CA ARG A 205 12.99 1.25 8.39
C ARG A 205 12.51 0.15 7.44
N LYS A 206 12.90 0.29 6.18
CA LYS A 206 12.70 -0.74 5.15
C LYS A 206 13.47 -2.01 5.49
N SER A 207 12.84 -2.92 6.23
CA SER A 207 13.23 -4.32 6.27
C SER A 207 13.00 -4.94 4.89
N THR A 208 13.91 -5.76 4.38
CA THR A 208 13.68 -6.58 3.19
C THR A 208 13.14 -7.95 3.58
N PHE A 209 12.19 -8.48 2.80
CA PHE A 209 11.62 -9.81 2.99
C PHE A 209 11.55 -10.56 1.67
N ASP A 210 12.13 -11.77 1.63
CA ASP A 210 11.92 -12.68 0.51
C ASP A 210 10.55 -13.36 0.66
N VAL A 211 9.71 -13.27 -0.38
CA VAL A 211 8.34 -13.83 -0.36
C VAL A 211 8.20 -14.89 -1.44
N LEU A 212 7.99 -16.13 -1.01
CA LEU A 212 7.79 -17.25 -1.92
C LEU A 212 6.35 -17.24 -2.47
N ILE A 213 6.15 -16.63 -3.64
CA ILE A 213 4.86 -16.69 -4.35
C ILE A 213 4.83 -17.90 -5.28
N TYR A 214 3.94 -18.86 -5.00
CA TYR A 214 3.67 -19.96 -5.90
C TYR A 214 2.82 -19.49 -7.09
N VAL A 215 3.46 -19.31 -8.25
CA VAL A 215 2.78 -18.97 -9.51
C VAL A 215 2.54 -20.26 -10.32
N PRO A 216 1.29 -20.75 -10.44
CA PRO A 216 0.98 -21.96 -11.19
C PRO A 216 1.03 -21.71 -12.70
N PHE A 217 2.23 -21.82 -13.28
CA PHE A 217 2.40 -21.76 -14.74
C PHE A 217 1.74 -22.97 -15.42
N LYS A 218 0.72 -22.70 -16.25
CA LYS A 218 0.30 -23.66 -17.28
C LYS A 218 1.40 -23.76 -18.35
N PRO A 219 1.68 -24.95 -18.92
CA PRO A 219 2.69 -25.09 -19.95
C PRO A 219 2.31 -24.30 -21.21
N GLN A 220 3.01 -23.19 -21.45
CA GLN A 220 2.93 -22.40 -22.69
C GLN A 220 3.95 -22.90 -23.71
N GLN A 221 3.77 -22.49 -24.97
CA GLN A 221 4.72 -22.80 -26.05
C GLN A 221 6.08 -22.16 -25.78
N ARG A 222 7.18 -22.80 -26.25
CA ARG A 222 8.57 -22.39 -25.94
C ARG A 222 8.84 -20.92 -26.26
N GLU A 223 8.33 -20.43 -27.39
CA GLU A 223 8.47 -19.03 -27.82
C GLU A 223 7.92 -17.99 -26.82
N THR A 224 7.00 -18.40 -25.93
CA THR A 224 6.49 -17.57 -24.82
C THR A 224 7.38 -17.69 -23.58
N GLN A 225 8.02 -18.83 -23.36
CA GLN A 225 8.98 -19.05 -22.26
C GLN A 225 10.26 -18.23 -22.48
N ASP A 226 10.75 -18.13 -23.72
CA ASP A 226 11.97 -17.37 -24.04
C ASP A 226 11.80 -15.85 -23.83
N ARG A 227 10.55 -15.33 -23.93
CA ARG A 227 10.21 -13.92 -23.68
C ARG A 227 9.84 -13.59 -22.23
N LEU A 228 9.54 -14.60 -21.41
CA LEU A 228 9.09 -14.42 -20.02
C LEU A 228 10.11 -13.65 -19.15
N PRO A 229 11.43 -13.94 -19.19
CA PRO A 229 12.42 -13.16 -18.44
C PRO A 229 12.43 -11.68 -18.82
N GLU A 230 12.30 -11.36 -20.11
CA GLU A 230 12.28 -9.98 -20.60
C GLU A 230 11.02 -9.24 -20.12
N ILE A 231 9.86 -9.90 -20.15
CA ILE A 231 8.58 -9.34 -19.67
C ILE A 231 8.63 -9.10 -18.15
N LEU A 232 9.20 -10.02 -17.37
CA LEU A 232 9.35 -9.87 -15.92
C LEU A 232 10.32 -8.72 -15.58
N GLN A 233 11.46 -8.63 -16.26
CA GLN A 233 12.42 -7.54 -16.08
C GLN A 233 11.82 -6.17 -16.47
N ARG A 234 11.09 -6.09 -17.60
CA ARG A 234 10.31 -4.90 -18.01
C ARG A 234 9.21 -4.53 -17.01
N SER A 235 8.77 -5.49 -16.18
CA SER A 235 7.77 -5.30 -15.11
C SER A 235 8.39 -4.96 -13.76
N GLY A 236 9.72 -4.89 -13.63
CA GLY A 236 10.42 -4.62 -12.38
C GLY A 236 10.54 -5.84 -11.44
N LEU A 237 10.26 -7.05 -11.93
CA LEU A 237 10.41 -8.29 -11.18
C LEU A 237 11.74 -8.96 -11.53
N ASP A 238 12.75 -8.78 -10.67
CA ASP A 238 14.01 -9.52 -10.79
C ASP A 238 13.81 -10.98 -10.38
N MET A 239 14.27 -11.88 -11.23
CA MET A 239 14.21 -13.33 -11.03
C MET A 239 15.62 -13.86 -10.73
N PRO A 240 15.98 -14.08 -9.44
CA PRO A 240 17.17 -14.85 -9.11
C PRO A 240 17.02 -16.28 -9.65
N TYR A 241 17.79 -16.60 -10.70
CA TYR A 241 17.72 -17.87 -11.42
C TYR A 241 18.14 -19.07 -10.56
N LEU A 242 17.18 -19.66 -9.83
CA LEU A 242 17.34 -20.98 -9.21
C LEU A 242 16.58 -22.05 -9.99
N PHE A 243 17.26 -22.68 -10.95
CA PHE A 243 16.79 -23.93 -11.55
C PHE A 243 16.89 -25.08 -10.54
N VAL A 244 15.90 -25.20 -9.65
CA VAL A 244 15.79 -26.32 -8.70
C VAL A 244 15.50 -27.60 -9.47
N LYS A 245 16.56 -28.35 -9.83
CA LYS A 245 16.42 -29.73 -10.28
C LYS A 245 15.89 -30.58 -9.12
N SER A 246 14.66 -31.08 -9.31
CA SER A 246 14.06 -32.23 -8.59
C SER A 246 14.15 -32.22 -7.06
N TRP A 247 13.12 -31.67 -6.39
CA TRP A 247 12.83 -31.94 -4.98
C TRP A 247 11.39 -32.41 -4.76
N LEU A 248 11.17 -33.70 -5.00
CA LEU A 248 10.13 -34.49 -4.34
C LEU A 248 10.74 -35.85 -3.94
N PRO A 249 10.50 -36.36 -2.71
CA PRO A 249 11.08 -37.63 -2.27
C PRO A 249 10.57 -38.85 -3.06
N LYS A 250 11.42 -39.88 -3.18
CA LYS A 250 11.07 -41.17 -3.79
C LYS A 250 10.16 -42.00 -2.86
N THR A 251 8.84 -41.83 -2.93
CA THR A 251 7.87 -42.80 -2.37
C THR A 251 7.46 -43.82 -3.43
N LYS A 252 7.24 -45.08 -3.02
CA LYS A 252 7.05 -46.24 -3.93
C LYS A 252 5.67 -46.90 -3.74
N ILE A 253 4.97 -47.14 -4.86
CA ILE A 253 4.36 -48.44 -5.29
C ILE A 253 3.45 -49.13 -4.24
N ASN A 254 2.14 -49.34 -4.43
CA ASN A 254 1.45 -50.15 -5.47
C ASN A 254 -0.10 -49.93 -5.36
N ARG A 255 -1.08 -50.65 -5.94
CA ARG A 255 -1.17 -51.93 -6.70
C ARG A 255 -1.91 -51.85 -8.07
N THR A 256 -2.68 -50.81 -8.40
CA THR A 256 -3.55 -50.77 -9.61
C THR A 256 -2.87 -50.16 -10.84
N GLY A 257 -3.13 -50.74 -12.02
CA GLY A 257 -2.29 -50.55 -13.20
C GLY A 257 -2.82 -49.58 -14.27
N THR A 258 -2.37 -48.32 -14.22
CA THR A 258 -2.20 -47.48 -15.41
C THR A 258 -1.04 -46.51 -15.19
N ARG A 259 -0.19 -46.32 -16.20
CA ARG A 259 0.80 -45.24 -16.27
C ARG A 259 0.40 -44.28 -17.39
N SER A 260 0.23 -43.01 -17.06
CA SER A 260 0.75 -41.93 -17.91
C SER A 260 1.77 -41.15 -17.09
N ALA A 261 2.68 -40.45 -17.76
CA ALA A 261 3.80 -39.75 -17.14
C ALA A 261 3.95 -38.36 -17.80
N ASP A 262 2.93 -37.54 -17.62
CA ASP A 262 2.75 -36.29 -18.36
C ASP A 262 3.42 -35.09 -17.67
N ASN A 263 4.72 -34.95 -17.89
CA ASN A 263 5.50 -33.69 -17.95
C ASN A 263 5.10 -32.51 -17.01
N SER A 264 4.81 -32.76 -15.74
CA SER A 264 4.61 -31.72 -14.73
C SER A 264 5.95 -31.24 -14.15
N ALA A 265 6.69 -30.45 -14.95
CA ALA A 265 7.85 -29.69 -14.48
C ALA A 265 7.40 -28.54 -13.56
N ASN A 266 7.11 -28.86 -12.30
CA ASN A 266 6.72 -27.87 -11.30
C ASN A 266 7.92 -26.99 -10.92
N HIS A 267 8.01 -25.82 -11.52
CA HIS A 267 9.03 -24.82 -11.18
C HIS A 267 8.61 -24.00 -9.96
N VAL A 268 9.44 -24.01 -8.91
CA VAL A 268 9.34 -23.09 -7.77
C VAL A 268 10.30 -21.93 -8.03
N PHE A 269 9.80 -20.70 -7.89
CA PHE A 269 10.57 -19.48 -8.11
C PHE A 269 10.66 -18.65 -6.83
N PHE A 270 11.75 -17.90 -6.71
CA PHE A 270 11.96 -16.89 -5.69
C PHE A 270 11.70 -15.52 -6.31
N ILE A 271 10.91 -14.68 -5.65
CA ILE A 271 10.69 -13.29 -6.05
C ILE A 271 10.88 -12.45 -4.78
N SER A 272 11.97 -11.70 -4.71
CA SER A 272 12.25 -10.81 -3.58
C SER A 272 11.39 -9.55 -3.69
N PHE A 273 10.62 -9.23 -2.65
CA PHE A 273 9.73 -8.07 -2.63
C PHE A 273 10.18 -7.01 -1.63
N TYR A 274 10.05 -5.73 -2.01
CA TYR A 274 10.20 -4.61 -1.08
C TYR A 274 8.91 -4.42 -0.26
N LEU A 275 8.71 -5.27 0.74
CA LEU A 275 7.63 -5.15 1.74
C LEU A 275 8.13 -4.47 3.00
N VAL A 276 7.28 -3.68 3.68
CA VAL A 276 7.64 -2.99 4.93
C VAL A 276 7.21 -3.81 6.15
N GLN A 277 7.77 -3.46 7.31
CA GLN A 277 7.99 -4.37 8.44
C GLN A 277 6.72 -4.98 9.06
N PHE A 278 6.64 -6.31 9.07
CA PHE A 278 5.75 -7.04 9.97
C PHE A 278 6.33 -7.09 11.38
N CYS A 279 5.64 -6.45 12.34
CA CYS A 279 5.85 -6.69 13.77
C CYS A 279 4.95 -7.85 14.23
N THR A 280 5.33 -9.09 13.96
CA THR A 280 4.69 -10.26 14.59
C THR A 280 5.21 -10.47 16.01
N SER A 281 4.35 -10.38 17.02
CA SER A 281 4.70 -10.77 18.39
C SER A 281 4.93 -12.28 18.52
N GLU A 282 5.78 -12.68 19.46
CA GLU A 282 6.55 -13.94 19.48
C GLU A 282 5.75 -15.21 19.91
N LYS A 283 4.47 -15.33 19.54
CA LYS A 283 3.54 -16.31 20.15
C LYS A 283 2.84 -17.30 19.20
N VAL A 284 3.16 -17.33 17.91
CA VAL A 284 2.48 -18.24 16.94
C VAL A 284 3.26 -19.54 16.68
N TYR A 285 4.48 -19.70 17.22
CA TYR A 285 5.36 -20.86 16.96
C TYR A 285 5.04 -22.17 17.74
N LYS A 286 3.76 -22.41 18.08
CA LYS A 286 3.25 -23.71 18.54
C LYS A 286 1.84 -23.95 17.98
N GLY A 287 1.72 -24.79 16.95
CA GLY A 287 0.42 -25.10 16.34
C GLY A 287 0.43 -25.91 15.03
N ILE A 288 1.58 -26.12 14.38
CA ILE A 288 1.68 -26.90 13.13
C ILE A 288 2.77 -27.99 13.25
N MET A 289 2.62 -28.84 14.27
CA MET A 289 3.10 -30.23 14.26
C MET A 289 2.12 -31.06 15.10
N GLY A 290 1.25 -31.80 14.40
CA GLY A 290 0.19 -32.67 14.90
C GLY A 290 -0.42 -33.41 13.73
#